data_AF-A0A2N5M4H3-F1
#
_entry.id   AF-A0A2N5M4H3-F1
#
_cell.length_a   1.000
_cell.length_b   1.000
_cell.length_c   1.000
_cell.angle_alpha   90.00
_cell.angle_beta   90.00
_cell.angle_gamma   90.00
#
_symmetry.space_group_name_H-M   'P 1'
#
loop_
_entity.id
_entity.type
_entity.pdbx_description
1 polymer ?
#
loop_
_entity_poly.entity_id
_entity_poly.type
_entity_poly.pdbx_seq_one_letter_code
_entity_poly.pdbx_strand_id
1 'polypeptide(L)'
;MNINLEVTLLVNETQVLQKGVFPVNNSRFKENPNKEVALVTSEWIKQLRKKSGFFYEAQIVKVSYDNNEITDIIMESMFFRS
;
A
#
# COMPACT_ATOMS: atom_id res chain seq x y z
N MET A 1 9.91 -13.92 3.43
CA MET A 1 8.84 -14.10 2.42
C MET A 1 8.69 -12.77 1.72
N ASN A 2 8.43 -12.78 0.42
CA ASN A 2 8.22 -11.56 -0.35
C ASN A 2 6.80 -11.56 -0.91
N ILE A 3 6.21 -10.39 -1.01
CA ILE A 3 4.90 -10.19 -1.64
C ILE A 3 5.04 -9.20 -2.80
N ASN A 4 4.25 -9.39 -3.84
CA ASN A 4 4.11 -8.41 -4.91
C ASN A 4 3.00 -7.45 -4.51
N LEU A 5 3.33 -6.17 -4.32
CA LEU A 5 2.36 -5.12 -4.03
C LEU A 5 2.13 -4.27 -5.27
N GLU A 6 0.86 -3.98 -5.52
CA GLU A 6 0.42 -3.02 -6.53
C GLU A 6 -0.46 -1.96 -5.87
N VAL A 7 -0.15 -0.69 -6.13
CA VAL A 7 -0.92 0.45 -5.63
C VAL A 7 -1.27 1.33 -6.82
N THR A 8 -2.57 1.51 -7.05
CA THR A 8 -3.08 2.50 -8.00
C THR A 8 -3.35 3.79 -7.25
N LEU A 9 -2.70 4.86 -7.69
CA LEU A 9 -2.87 6.21 -7.16
C LEU A 9 -3.58 7.08 -8.20
N LEU A 10 -4.50 7.94 -7.77
CA LEU A 10 -5.04 9.01 -8.58
C LEU A 10 -4.25 10.29 -8.28
N VAL A 11 -3.61 10.84 -9.31
CA VAL A 11 -2.80 12.07 -9.23
C VAL A 11 -3.23 12.98 -10.37
N ASN A 12 -3.75 14.17 -10.05
CA ASN A 12 -4.24 15.13 -11.06
C ASN A 12 -5.14 14.45 -12.12
N GLU A 13 -6.16 13.72 -11.65
CA GLU A 13 -7.13 12.98 -12.48
C GLU A 13 -6.54 11.81 -13.29
N THR A 14 -5.23 11.55 -13.17
CA THR A 14 -4.54 10.45 -13.86
C THR A 14 -4.30 9.29 -12.90
N GLN A 15 -4.69 8.09 -13.31
CA GLN A 15 -4.37 6.88 -12.56
C GLN A 15 -2.94 6.42 -12.86
N VAL A 16 -2.15 6.24 -11.81
CA VAL A 16 -0.76 5.80 -11.88
C VAL A 16 -0.63 4.50 -11.09
N LEU A 17 -0.22 3.43 -11.79
CA LEU A 17 0.05 2.14 -11.18
C LEU A 17 1.50 2.07 -10.71
N GLN A 18 1.71 1.79 -9.43
CA GLN A 18 3.01 1.52 -8.83
C GLN A 18 3.06 0.05 -8.43
N LYS A 19 4.13 -0.65 -8.83
CA LYS A 19 4.35 -2.05 -8.48
C LYS A 19 5.70 -2.22 -7.79
N GLY A 20 5.77 -3.13 -6.83
CA GLY A 20 7.02 -3.45 -6.17
C GLY A 20 6.98 -4.78 -5.44
N VAL A 21 8.15 -5.34 -5.20
CA VAL A 21 8.31 -6.56 -4.41
C VAL A 21 8.84 -6.18 -3.05
N PHE A 22 8.12 -6.56 -2.00
CA PHE A 22 8.46 -6.17 -0.63
C PHE A 22 8.68 -7.38 0.26
N PRO A 23 9.73 -7.37 1.09
CA PRO A 23 9.90 -8.37 2.12
C PRO A 23 8.87 -8.16 3.24
N VAL A 24 8.28 -9.26 3.71
CA VAL A 24 7.40 -9.30 4.89
C VAL A 24 7.96 -10.23 5.96
N ASN A 25 7.64 -9.95 7.22
CA ASN A 25 7.97 -10.86 8.31
C ASN A 25 7.07 -12.10 8.24
N ASN A 26 7.66 -13.27 8.00
CA ASN A 26 6.91 -14.52 7.80
C ASN A 26 6.04 -14.90 9.02
N SER A 27 6.51 -14.66 10.25
CA SER A 27 5.74 -14.99 11.45
C SER A 27 4.54 -14.06 11.61
N ARG A 28 4.74 -12.74 11.48
CA ARG A 28 3.65 -11.75 11.57
C ARG A 28 2.64 -11.90 10.45
N PHE A 29 3.13 -12.20 9.25
CA PHE A 29 2.28 -12.45 8.09
C PHE A 29 1.41 -13.69 8.30
N LYS A 30 1.92 -14.77 8.93
CA LYS A 30 1.10 -15.95 9.25
C LYS A 30 0.05 -15.68 10.33
N GLU A 31 0.36 -14.83 11.30
CA GLU A 31 -0.58 -14.46 12.38
C GLU A 31 -1.69 -13.54 11.86
N ASN A 32 -1.33 -12.49 11.11
CA ASN A 32 -2.28 -11.56 10.51
C ASN A 32 -1.71 -10.98 9.21
N PRO A 33 -1.99 -11.62 8.05
CA PRO A 33 -1.48 -11.20 6.76
C PRO A 33 -1.88 -9.76 6.44
N ASN A 34 -3.15 -9.43 6.65
CA ASN A 34 -3.73 -8.12 6.35
C ASN A 34 -3.02 -6.99 7.10
N LYS A 35 -2.73 -7.20 8.39
CA LYS A 35 -2.02 -6.21 9.21
C LYS A 35 -0.58 -6.00 8.76
N GLU A 36 0.16 -7.08 8.49
CA GLU A 36 1.54 -6.98 8.01
C GLU A 36 1.61 -6.30 6.64
N VAL A 37 0.72 -6.68 5.72
CA VAL A 37 0.63 -6.05 4.39
C VAL A 37 0.25 -4.57 4.50
N ALA A 38 -0.68 -4.23 5.40
CA ALA A 38 -1.06 -2.84 5.65
C ALA A 38 0.11 -1.99 6.17
N LEU A 39 0.94 -2.54 7.06
CA LEU A 39 2.15 -1.87 7.52
C LEU A 39 3.10 -1.58 6.35
N VAL A 40 3.47 -2.59 5.58
CA VAL A 40 4.39 -2.44 4.44
C VAL A 40 3.84 -1.47 3.39
N THR A 41 2.56 -1.59 3.06
CA THR A 41 1.88 -0.67 2.12
C THR A 41 1.92 0.76 2.62
N SER A 42 1.61 0.99 3.91
CA SER A 42 1.60 2.34 4.48
C SER A 42 2.98 3.00 4.47
N GLU A 43 4.03 2.23 4.73
CA GLU A 43 5.41 2.71 4.67
C GLU A 43 5.83 3.04 3.24
N TRP A 44 5.48 2.17 2.29
CA TRP A 44 5.79 2.40 0.88
C TRP A 44 5.08 3.64 0.33
N ILE A 45 3.79 3.83 0.63
CA ILE A 45 3.05 5.03 0.22
C ILE A 45 3.67 6.30 0.81
N LYS A 46 4.10 6.27 2.08
CA LYS A 46 4.85 7.38 2.68
C LYS A 46 6.15 7.68 1.93
N GLN A 47 6.86 6.65 1.48
CA GLN A 47 8.07 6.83 0.67
C GLN A 47 7.76 7.40 -0.72
N LEU A 48 6.69 6.96 -1.38
CA LEU A 48 6.25 7.51 -2.66
C LEU A 48 5.94 9.01 -2.53
N ARG A 49 5.19 9.40 -1.48
CA ARG A 49 4.90 10.81 -1.15
C ARG A 49 6.15 11.64 -0.88
N LYS A 50 7.17 11.07 -0.22
CA LYS A 50 8.44 11.77 0.03
C LYS A 50 9.34 11.87 -1.20
N LYS A 51 9.35 10.85 -2.06
CA LYS A 51 10.21 10.81 -3.25
C LYS A 51 9.75 11.76 -4.35
N SER A 52 8.46 12.00 -4.46
CA SER A 52 7.92 12.89 -5.48
C SER A 52 6.87 13.81 -4.88
N GLY A 53 7.08 15.13 -4.99
CA GLY A 53 6.06 16.12 -4.63
C GLY A 53 4.73 15.92 -5.36
N PHE A 54 4.76 15.23 -6.51
CA PHE A 54 3.58 14.80 -7.26
C PHE A 54 2.62 13.89 -6.48
N PHE A 55 3.13 13.06 -5.57
CA PHE A 55 2.28 12.11 -4.85
C PHE A 55 1.69 12.68 -3.55
N TYR A 56 2.00 13.93 -3.20
CA TYR A 56 1.54 14.55 -1.96
C TYR A 56 0.01 14.56 -1.85
N GLU A 57 -0.67 14.91 -2.95
CA GLU A 57 -2.14 14.93 -3.05
C GLU A 57 -2.72 13.63 -3.65
N ALA A 58 -1.89 12.59 -3.81
CA ALA A 58 -2.32 11.34 -4.41
C ALA A 58 -3.35 10.62 -3.54
N GLN A 59 -4.49 10.29 -4.14
CA GLN A 59 -5.52 9.47 -3.54
C GLN A 59 -5.27 7.99 -3.86
N ILE A 60 -5.42 7.12 -2.87
CA ILE A 60 -5.32 5.68 -3.09
C ILE A 60 -6.62 5.22 -3.74
N VAL A 61 -6.53 4.63 -4.93
CA VAL A 61 -7.69 4.09 -5.65
C VAL A 61 -7.82 2.60 -5.38
N LYS A 62 -6.71 1.88 -5.44
CA LYS A 62 -6.69 0.42 -5.30
C LYS A 62 -5.38 -0.04 -4.71
N VAL A 63 -5.44 -1.02 -3.83
CA VAL A 63 -4.26 -1.75 -3.36
C VAL A 63 -4.50 -3.24 -3.51
N SER A 64 -3.52 -3.95 -4.06
CA SER A 64 -3.52 -5.41 -4.10
C SER A 64 -2.16 -5.98 -3.73
N TYR A 65 -2.15 -7.18 -3.14
CA TYR A 65 -0.95 -7.97 -2.92
C TYR A 65 -1.13 -9.39 -3.46
N ASP A 66 -0.19 -9.88 -4.26
CA ASP A 66 -0.24 -11.22 -4.89
C ASP A 66 -1.62 -11.54 -5.50
N ASN A 67 -2.19 -10.57 -6.22
CA ASN A 67 -3.53 -10.58 -6.83
C ASN A 67 -4.75 -10.54 -5.88
N ASN A 68 -4.54 -10.34 -4.58
CA ASN A 68 -5.61 -10.13 -3.60
C ASN A 68 -5.84 -8.64 -3.38
N GLU A 69 -7.04 -8.15 -3.67
CA GLU A 69 -7.41 -6.74 -3.41
C GLU A 69 -7.65 -6.51 -1.92
N ILE A 70 -7.05 -5.45 -1.37
CA ILE A 70 -7.10 -5.10 0.06
C ILE A 70 -7.37 -3.62 0.31
N THR A 71 -7.92 -2.92 -0.69
CA THR A 71 -8.14 -1.47 -0.63
C THR A 71 -8.86 -1.04 0.65
N ASP A 72 -9.95 -1.73 1.01
CA ASP A 72 -10.77 -1.39 2.18
C ASP A 72 -9.98 -1.51 3.49
N ILE A 73 -9.19 -2.58 3.63
CA ILE A 73 -8.33 -2.83 4.80
C ILE A 73 -7.29 -1.72 4.94
N ILE A 74 -6.70 -1.30 3.82
CA ILE A 74 -5.71 -0.22 3.82
C ILE A 74 -6.37 1.09 4.25
N MET A 75 -7.52 1.42 3.67
CA MET A 75 -8.27 2.62 4.03
C MET A 75 -8.59 2.63 5.53
N GLU A 76 -9.19 1.57 6.07
CA GLU A 76 -9.49 1.44 7.50
C GLU A 76 -8.23 1.61 8.36
N SER A 77 -7.13 0.94 8.00
CA SER A 77 -5.87 1.01 8.76
C SER A 77 -5.23 2.40 8.76
N MET A 78 -5.49 3.22 7.74
CA MET A 78 -5.00 4.60 7.65
C MET A 78 -5.87 5.57 8.47
N PHE A 79 -7.18 5.35 8.54
CA PHE A 79 -8.10 6.19 9.32
C PHE A 79 -7.91 6.03 10.84
N PHE A 80 -7.61 4.83 11.34
CA PHE A 80 -7.42 4.61 12.79
C PHE A 80 -6.11 5.20 13.36
N ARG A 81 -5.27 5.80 12.53
CA ARG A 81 -3.97 6.40 12.94
C ARG A 81 -3.98 7.93 13.01
N SER A 82 -5.13 8.60 12.77
CA SER A 82 -5.29 10.06 12.88
C SER A 82 -5.74 10.52 14.26
#